data_AF-A0AAP3Z325-F1
#
_entry.id   AF-A0AAP3Z325-F1
#
_cell.length_a   1.000
_cell.length_b   1.000
_cell.length_c   1.000
_cell.angle_alpha   90.00
_cell.angle_beta   90.00
_cell.angle_gamma   90.00
#
_symmetry.space_group_name_H-M   'P 1'
#
loop_
_entity.id
_entity.type
_entity.pdbx_description
1 polymer ?
#
loop_
_entity_poly.entity_id
_entity_poly.type
_entity_poly.pdbx_seq_one_letter_code
_entity_poly.pdbx_strand_id
1 'polypeptide(L)'
;MSKQSKYETHIAPRLAEIKVWRAERHSIPEIAKRLSVGLSTLNKERYHPELEEALKAPEMTEEEKRKQIKNAIINHEKYFNSTLSFVRRHANASERLRIVQTLIENVEDTTELDEIKKIVEEHQKS
;
A
#
# COMPACT_ATOMS: atom_id res chain seq x y z
N MET A 1 43.51 -0.94 12.84
CA MET A 1 42.35 -0.33 13.52
C MET A 1 41.12 -0.71 12.71
N SER A 2 40.14 -1.40 13.32
CA SER A 2 38.90 -1.74 12.63
C SER A 2 38.20 -0.45 12.19
N LYS A 3 37.70 -0.43 10.96
CA LYS A 3 36.97 0.71 10.42
C LYS A 3 35.65 0.79 11.18
N GLN A 4 35.46 1.85 11.98
CA GLN A 4 34.19 2.07 12.68
C GLN A 4 33.05 2.04 11.66
N SER A 5 31.96 1.38 12.04
CA SER A 5 30.83 1.20 11.13
C SER A 5 30.12 2.54 10.87
N LYS A 6 29.34 2.61 9.79
CA LYS A 6 28.46 3.78 9.55
C LYS A 6 27.43 3.93 10.67
N TYR A 7 27.04 2.83 11.30
CA TYR A 7 26.20 2.83 12.47
C TYR A 7 26.81 3.64 13.63
N GLU A 8 28.01 3.28 14.06
CA GLU A 8 28.70 3.92 15.20
C GLU A 8 29.00 5.40 14.96
N THR A 9 29.30 5.77 13.71
CA THR A 9 29.77 7.11 13.37
C THR A 9 28.67 8.10 13.01
N HIS A 10 27.56 7.63 12.41
CA HIS A 10 26.51 8.52 11.87
C HIS A 10 25.13 8.29 12.48
N ILE A 11 24.82 7.06 12.92
CA ILE A 11 23.46 6.67 13.32
C ILE A 11 23.30 6.62 14.83
N ALA A 12 24.12 5.82 15.52
CA ALA A 12 24.05 5.63 16.97
C ALA A 12 24.10 6.95 17.78
N PRO A 13 24.95 7.95 17.43
CA PRO A 13 24.99 9.22 18.16
C PRO A 13 23.71 10.06 18.00
N ARG A 14 22.91 9.80 16.96
CA ARG A 14 21.75 10.62 16.57
C ARG A 14 20.42 9.90 16.76
N LEU A 15 20.39 8.78 17.50
CA LEU A 15 19.15 8.02 17.75
C LEU A 15 18.02 8.88 18.36
N ALA A 16 18.37 9.83 19.24
CA ALA A 16 17.40 10.78 19.80
C ALA A 16 16.83 11.72 18.73
N GLU A 17 17.66 12.24 17.81
CA GLU A 17 17.20 13.07 16.69
C GLU A 17 16.32 12.27 15.72
N ILE A 18 16.67 11.01 15.45
CA ILE A 18 15.89 10.12 14.59
C ILE A 18 14.47 9.94 15.16
N LYS A 19 14.34 9.73 16.48
CA LYS A 19 13.03 9.67 17.15
C LYS A 19 12.20 10.94 16.93
N VAL A 20 12.82 12.11 17.09
CA VAL A 20 12.15 13.40 16.86
C VAL A 20 11.70 13.52 15.41
N TRP A 21 12.57 13.22 14.44
CA TRP A 21 12.19 13.31 13.02
C TRP A 21 11.08 12.34 12.63
N ARG A 22 11.04 11.13 13.23
CA ARG A 22 9.92 10.22 13.00
C ARG A 22 8.62 10.75 13.61
N ALA A 23 8.68 11.34 14.80
CA ALA A 23 7.52 12.00 15.41
C ALA A 23 7.01 13.17 14.54
N GLU A 24 7.93 13.89 13.89
CA GLU A 24 7.65 14.93 12.87
C GLU A 24 7.21 14.35 11.50
N ARG A 25 7.07 13.01 11.39
CA ARG A 25 6.63 12.28 10.20
C ARG A 25 7.58 12.35 9.01
N HIS A 26 8.87 12.59 9.24
CA HIS A 26 9.87 12.44 8.21
C HIS A 26 9.93 10.99 7.69
N SER A 27 10.03 10.87 6.38
CA SER A 27 10.16 9.57 5.72
C SER A 27 11.53 8.96 5.96
N ILE A 28 11.64 7.62 5.91
CA ILE A 28 12.93 6.92 6.06
C ILE A 28 13.99 7.42 5.05
N PRO A 29 13.65 7.68 3.77
CA PRO A 29 14.60 8.30 2.83
C PRO A 29 15.09 9.70 3.24
N GLU A 30 14.21 10.54 3.78
CA GLU A 30 14.59 11.87 4.29
C GLU A 30 15.51 11.77 5.49
N ILE A 31 15.23 10.84 6.41
CA ILE A 31 16.07 10.58 7.59
C ILE A 31 17.45 10.07 7.15
N ALA A 32 17.53 9.13 6.20
CA ALA A 32 18.81 8.66 5.66
C ALA A 32 19.63 9.82 5.08
N LYS A 33 18.98 10.73 4.32
CA LYS A 33 19.62 11.93 3.79
C LYS A 33 20.13 12.86 4.90
N ARG A 34 19.34 13.10 5.96
CA ARG A 34 19.75 13.92 7.12
C ARG A 34 20.91 13.32 7.91
N LEU A 35 20.98 12.00 7.97
CA LEU A 35 22.08 11.25 8.59
C LEU A 35 23.32 11.16 7.68
N SER A 36 23.25 11.66 6.44
CA SER A 36 24.31 11.53 5.43
C SER A 36 24.72 10.07 5.20
N VAL A 37 23.74 9.15 5.22
CA VAL A 37 23.92 7.73 4.92
C VAL A 37 23.03 7.33 3.73
N GLY A 38 23.45 6.32 2.98
CA GLY A 38 22.60 5.74 1.96
C GLY A 38 21.38 5.06 2.58
N LEU A 39 20.22 5.10 1.90
CA LEU A 39 19.01 4.41 2.35
C LEU A 39 19.24 2.91 2.54
N SER A 40 20.02 2.28 1.66
CA SER A 40 20.40 0.87 1.77
C SER A 40 21.24 0.59 3.03
N THR A 41 22.13 1.50 3.40
CA THR A 41 22.89 1.43 4.66
C THR A 41 21.94 1.53 5.84
N LEU A 42 21.09 2.56 5.89
CA LEU A 42 20.14 2.73 6.99
C LEU A 42 19.23 1.51 7.17
N ASN A 43 18.74 0.92 6.07
CA ASN A 43 17.91 -0.28 6.10
C ASN A 43 18.67 -1.51 6.62
N LYS A 44 19.94 -1.67 6.26
CA LYS A 44 20.78 -2.76 6.78
C LYS A 44 21.04 -2.62 8.27
N GLU A 45 21.20 -1.40 8.79
CA GLU A 45 21.44 -1.19 10.21
C GLU A 45 20.17 -1.33 11.07
N ARG A 46 18.98 -1.53 10.48
CA ARG A 46 17.72 -1.70 11.25
C ARG A 46 17.68 -2.96 12.10
N TYR A 47 18.63 -3.89 11.95
CA TYR A 47 18.77 -5.02 12.89
C TYR A 47 19.18 -4.58 14.30
N HIS A 48 19.67 -3.34 14.48
CA HIS A 48 19.89 -2.74 15.78
C HIS A 48 18.56 -2.32 16.42
N PRO A 49 18.13 -2.94 17.54
CA PRO A 49 16.81 -2.69 18.14
C PRO A 49 16.57 -1.22 18.49
N GLU A 50 17.61 -0.52 18.95
CA GLU A 50 17.54 0.89 19.29
C GLU A 50 17.27 1.79 18.07
N LEU A 51 17.76 1.40 16.88
CA LEU A 51 17.47 2.10 15.63
C LEU A 51 16.07 1.74 15.12
N GLU A 52 15.67 0.47 15.22
CA GLU A 52 14.32 0.05 14.86
C GLU A 52 13.27 0.82 15.67
N GLU A 53 13.48 0.91 16.98
CA GLU A 53 12.63 1.69 17.88
C GLU A 53 12.67 3.18 17.54
N ALA A 54 13.85 3.73 17.22
CA ALA A 54 13.96 5.12 16.80
C ALA A 54 13.25 5.42 15.47
N LEU A 55 13.19 4.45 14.56
CA LEU A 55 12.55 4.55 13.25
C LEU A 55 11.05 4.21 13.27
N LYS A 56 10.50 3.81 14.42
CA LYS A 56 9.08 3.48 14.55
C LYS A 56 8.23 4.67 14.16
N ALA A 57 7.22 4.43 13.31
CA ALA A 57 6.29 5.49 12.93
C ALA A 57 5.45 5.89 14.15
N PRO A 58 5.12 7.17 14.33
CA PRO A 58 4.09 7.55 15.28
C PRO A 58 2.76 6.90 14.87
N GLU A 59 1.93 6.58 15.85
CA GLU A 59 0.58 6.12 15.57
C GLU A 59 -0.18 7.19 14.78
N MET A 60 -1.00 6.76 13.82
CA MET A 60 -1.88 7.68 13.11
C MET A 60 -2.88 8.27 14.09
N THR A 61 -3.09 9.58 13.97
CA THR A 61 -4.18 10.24 14.70
C THR A 61 -5.53 9.74 14.20
N GLU A 62 -6.57 9.85 15.03
CA GLU A 62 -7.93 9.46 14.63
C GLU A 62 -8.42 10.22 13.38
N GLU A 63 -8.01 11.47 13.21
CA GLU A 63 -8.32 12.26 12.02
C GLU A 63 -7.66 11.69 10.77
N GLU A 64 -6.39 11.30 10.85
CA GLU A 64 -5.68 10.69 9.72
C GLU A 64 -6.23 9.32 9.36
N LYS A 65 -6.60 8.51 10.36
CA LYS A 65 -7.30 7.24 10.13
C LYS A 65 -8.62 7.47 9.39
N ARG A 66 -9.42 8.44 9.82
CA ARG A 66 -10.67 8.82 9.14
C ARG A 66 -10.42 9.28 7.70
N LYS A 67 -9.40 10.10 7.49
CA LYS A 67 -9.01 10.57 6.15
C LYS A 67 -8.55 9.41 5.26
N GLN A 68 -7.81 8.45 5.80
CA GLN A 68 -7.36 7.26 5.08
C GLN A 68 -8.55 6.40 4.65
N ILE A 69 -9.50 6.14 5.54
CA ILE A 69 -10.74 5.39 5.23
C ILE A 69 -11.53 6.12 4.13
N LYS A 70 -11.74 7.43 4.28
CA LYS A 70 -12.44 8.24 3.27
C LYS A 70 -11.75 8.17 1.91
N ASN A 71 -10.42 8.31 1.88
CA ASN A 71 -9.66 8.22 0.64
C ASN A 71 -9.72 6.82 0.03
N ALA A 72 -9.73 5.76 0.85
CA ALA A 72 -9.87 4.40 0.35
C ALA A 72 -11.21 4.19 -0.35
N ILE A 73 -12.31 4.69 0.23
CA ILE A 73 -13.66 4.63 -0.37
C ILE A 73 -13.68 5.39 -1.70
N ILE A 74 -13.19 6.64 -1.72
CA ILE A 74 -13.16 7.47 -2.93
C ILE A 74 -12.31 6.81 -4.02
N ASN A 75 -11.15 6.27 -3.65
CA ASN A 75 -10.27 5.62 -4.61
C ASN A 75 -10.90 4.33 -5.15
N HIS A 76 -11.55 3.53 -4.31
CA HIS A 76 -12.27 2.34 -4.73
C HIS A 76 -13.34 2.68 -5.77
N GLU A 77 -14.21 3.65 -5.47
CA GLU A 77 -15.26 4.10 -6.39
C GLU A 77 -14.67 4.60 -7.72
N LYS A 78 -13.61 5.41 -7.65
CA LYS A 78 -12.90 5.91 -8.84
C LYS A 78 -12.36 4.76 -9.70
N TYR A 79 -11.69 3.79 -9.09
CA TYR A 79 -11.12 2.65 -9.82
C TYR A 79 -12.22 1.77 -10.41
N PHE A 80 -13.27 1.49 -9.65
CA PHE A 80 -14.41 0.72 -10.12
C PHE A 80 -15.05 1.36 -11.37
N ASN A 81 -15.37 2.65 -11.28
CA ASN A 81 -15.97 3.40 -12.39
C ASN A 81 -15.03 3.46 -13.62
N SER A 82 -13.72 3.63 -13.40
CA SER A 82 -12.73 3.59 -14.47
C SER A 82 -12.69 2.23 -15.15
N THR A 83 -12.71 1.14 -14.39
CA THR A 83 -12.70 -0.23 -14.90
C THR A 83 -13.95 -0.51 -15.72
N LEU A 84 -15.15 -0.18 -15.22
CA LEU A 84 -16.39 -0.31 -15.99
C LEU A 84 -16.32 0.46 -17.31
N SER A 85 -15.78 1.67 -17.27
CA SER A 85 -15.62 2.52 -18.44
C SER A 85 -14.68 1.91 -19.48
N PHE A 86 -13.58 1.30 -19.02
CA PHE A 86 -12.63 0.59 -19.87
C PHE A 86 -13.28 -0.64 -20.52
N VAL A 87 -13.94 -1.48 -19.73
CA VAL A 87 -14.62 -2.69 -20.22
C VAL A 87 -15.66 -2.36 -21.27
N ARG A 88 -16.41 -1.27 -21.08
CA ARG A 88 -17.44 -0.81 -22.04
C ARG A 88 -16.87 -0.27 -23.34
N ARG A 89 -15.78 0.52 -23.28
CA ARG A 89 -15.30 1.32 -24.43
C ARG A 89 -14.14 0.69 -25.18
N HIS A 90 -13.33 -0.11 -24.50
CA HIS A 90 -12.02 -0.51 -25.01
C HIS A 90 -11.81 -2.03 -24.99
N ALA A 91 -12.43 -2.77 -24.07
CA ALA A 91 -12.24 -4.21 -24.02
C ALA A 91 -12.91 -4.91 -25.21
N ASN A 92 -12.17 -5.78 -25.89
CA ASN A 92 -12.70 -6.62 -26.96
C ASN A 92 -13.46 -7.85 -26.40
N ALA A 93 -14.09 -8.62 -27.28
CA ALA A 93 -14.92 -9.76 -26.88
C ALA A 93 -14.14 -10.81 -26.06
N SER A 94 -12.92 -11.14 -26.47
CA SER A 94 -12.07 -12.12 -25.76
C SER A 94 -11.65 -11.64 -24.38
N GLU A 95 -11.31 -10.35 -24.25
CA GLU A 95 -10.97 -9.74 -22.96
C GLU A 95 -12.17 -9.72 -22.01
N ARG A 96 -13.36 -9.37 -22.50
CA ARG A 96 -14.60 -9.40 -21.69
C ARG A 96 -14.91 -10.81 -21.21
N LEU A 97 -14.77 -11.82 -22.08
CA LEU A 97 -14.99 -13.21 -21.68
C LEU A 97 -13.99 -13.66 -20.61
N ARG A 98 -12.72 -13.30 -20.76
CA ARG A 98 -11.69 -13.60 -19.77
C ARG A 98 -11.99 -12.95 -18.42
N ILE A 99 -12.46 -11.70 -18.40
CA ILE A 99 -12.87 -11.02 -17.17
C ILE A 99 -14.00 -11.80 -16.49
N VAL A 100 -15.04 -12.20 -17.23
CA VAL A 100 -16.16 -12.98 -16.67
C VAL A 100 -15.68 -14.33 -16.13
N GLN A 101 -14.80 -15.04 -16.85
CA GLN A 101 -14.21 -16.30 -16.38
C GLN A 101 -13.46 -16.11 -15.07
N THR A 102 -12.59 -15.10 -14.99
CA THR A 102 -11.86 -14.80 -13.75
C THR A 102 -12.80 -14.45 -12.60
N LEU A 103 -13.91 -13.73 -12.85
CA LEU A 103 -14.89 -13.46 -11.81
C LEU A 103 -15.48 -14.77 -11.26
N ILE A 104 -15.99 -15.65 -12.15
CA ILE A 104 -16.60 -16.93 -11.77
C ILE A 104 -15.62 -17.84 -11.02
N GLU A 105 -14.36 -17.92 -11.46
CA GLU A 105 -13.32 -18.75 -10.83
C GLU A 105 -12.98 -18.33 -9.39
N ASN A 106 -13.19 -17.06 -9.04
CA ASN A 106 -12.88 -16.51 -7.72
C ASN A 106 -14.12 -16.35 -6.83
N VAL A 107 -15.31 -16.77 -7.27
CA VAL A 107 -16.50 -16.75 -6.42
C VAL A 107 -16.38 -17.84 -5.36
N GLU A 108 -16.32 -17.43 -4.10
CA GLU A 108 -16.34 -18.35 -2.95
C GLU A 108 -17.77 -18.71 -2.51
N ASP A 109 -18.75 -17.85 -2.80
CA ASP A 109 -20.15 -17.99 -2.40
C ASP A 109 -21.06 -18.37 -3.58
N THR A 110 -21.72 -19.52 -3.48
CA THR A 110 -22.63 -20.03 -4.52
C THR A 110 -23.82 -19.09 -4.83
N THR A 111 -24.20 -18.21 -3.90
CA THR A 111 -25.30 -17.25 -4.12
C THR A 111 -24.96 -16.20 -5.18
N GLU A 112 -23.70 -15.74 -5.23
CA GLU A 112 -23.23 -14.80 -6.24
C GLU A 112 -23.28 -15.42 -7.65
N LEU A 113 -22.98 -16.71 -7.78
CA LEU A 113 -23.12 -17.44 -9.05
C LEU A 113 -24.58 -17.51 -9.51
N ASP A 114 -25.51 -17.69 -8.59
CA ASP A 114 -26.94 -17.75 -8.93
C ASP A 114 -27.50 -16.40 -9.36
N GLU A 115 -27.03 -15.30 -8.77
CA GLU A 115 -27.34 -13.94 -9.24
C GLU A 115 -26.80 -13.70 -10.65
N ILE A 116 -25.56 -14.11 -10.94
CA ILE A 116 -24.96 -14.00 -12.28
C ILE A 116 -25.82 -14.77 -13.31
N LYS A 117 -26.22 -16.01 -12.99
CA LYS A 117 -27.09 -16.80 -13.89
C LYS A 117 -28.40 -16.08 -14.17
N LYS A 118 -29.04 -15.53 -13.14
CA LYS A 118 -30.31 -14.81 -13.27
C LYS A 118 -30.19 -13.61 -14.22
N ILE A 119 -29.11 -12.82 -14.10
CA ILE A 119 -28.84 -11.68 -14.99
C ILE A 119 -28.74 -12.14 -16.46
N VAL A 120 -28.06 -13.26 -16.71
CA VAL A 120 -27.93 -13.83 -18.06
C VAL A 120 -29.27 -14.30 -18.62
N GLU A 121 -30.07 -15.01 -17.81
CA GLU A 121 -31.40 -15.48 -18.21
C GLU A 121 -32.36 -14.33 -18.52
N GLU A 122 -32.32 -13.24 -17.74
CA GLU A 122 -33.12 -12.04 -18.00
C GLU A 122 -32.73 -11.38 -19.33
N HIS A 123 -31.44 -11.33 -19.66
CA HIS A 123 -30.97 -10.77 -20.92
C HIS A 123 -31.40 -11.61 -22.14
N GLN A 124 -31.47 -12.93 -22.02
CA GLN A 124 -31.93 -13.83 -23.11
C GLN A 124 -33.42 -13.72 -23.42
N LYS A 125 -34.22 -13.19 -22.48
CA LYS A 125 -35.67 -12.99 -22.64
C LYS A 125 -36.03 -11.62 -23.24
N SER A 126 -35.07 -10.69 -23.29
CA SER A 126 -35.22 -9.35 -23.86
C SER A 126 -34.87 -9.32 -25.35
#